data_AF-A0A7Y3BCM9-F1
#
_entry.id   AF-A0A7Y3BCM9-F1
#
_cell.length_a   1.000
_cell.length_b   1.000
_cell.length_c   1.000
_cell.angle_alpha   90.00
_cell.angle_beta   90.00
_cell.angle_gamma   90.00
#
_symmetry.space_group_name_H-M   'P 1'
#
loop_
_entity.id
_entity.type
_entity.pdbx_description
1 polymer ?
#
loop_
_entity_poly.entity_id
_entity_poly.type
_entity_poly.pdbx_seq_one_letter_code
_entity_poly.pdbx_strand_id
1 'polypeptide(L)'
;MTVLFFCVGAAKAGTSWLHRQLLDHPECHLRAIKELHYFDALENGRLDRQIDHHQAQQRALKERLARRGSAPSVAQLRRLADRAEWLEVLRRGDDQTAYLEYLERGATAGQVVGDMTPAYALLPSKRLERMARMSDDVRMLYVLRDPIERLWSHVRMIAARRDDAGEVSARRCANILKRVFRGEEDQIAMRSDYASALTRLAAVPKLLVEVFEDMVAGPGFGRICDFLGIARVESALAPVHVGQTLDMTSDQRQAAAAFLAPQYDAAERALGGLPEAWSRKGRL
;
A
#
# COMPACT_ATOMS: atom_id res chain seq x y z
N MET A 1 -18.14 -17.87 -5.61
CA MET A 1 -17.74 -16.71 -6.44
C MET A 1 -16.43 -16.19 -5.89
N THR A 2 -15.46 -15.89 -6.74
CA THR A 2 -14.13 -15.41 -6.35
C THR A 2 -14.22 -13.91 -6.05
N VAL A 3 -13.81 -13.48 -4.87
CA VAL A 3 -13.70 -12.04 -4.56
C VAL A 3 -12.42 -11.50 -5.20
N LEU A 4 -12.53 -10.44 -5.99
CA LEU A 4 -11.39 -9.67 -6.49
C LEU A 4 -11.13 -8.50 -5.55
N PHE A 5 -10.03 -8.59 -4.81
CA PHE A 5 -9.65 -7.65 -3.78
C PHE A 5 -8.62 -6.62 -4.26
N PHE A 6 -8.84 -5.34 -3.92
CA PHE A 6 -7.84 -4.29 -4.07
C PHE A 6 -7.56 -3.56 -2.75
N CYS A 7 -6.31 -3.59 -2.29
CA CYS A 7 -5.85 -2.62 -1.28
C CYS A 7 -5.25 -1.41 -1.99
N VAL A 8 -6.06 -0.35 -2.13
CA VAL A 8 -5.74 0.80 -2.98
C VAL A 8 -4.98 1.91 -2.26
N GLY A 9 -4.82 1.81 -0.93
CA GLY A 9 -4.11 2.79 -0.14
C GLY A 9 -4.29 2.61 1.36
N ALA A 10 -3.74 3.50 2.19
CA ALA A 10 -2.79 4.53 1.81
C ALA A 10 -1.33 4.03 1.90
N ALA A 11 -0.43 4.67 1.14
CA ALA A 11 0.99 4.43 1.32
C ALA A 11 1.41 4.79 2.77
N LYS A 12 2.22 3.92 3.38
CA LYS A 12 2.69 4.01 4.79
C LYS A 12 1.60 3.75 5.85
N ALA A 13 0.47 3.15 5.47
CA ALA A 13 -0.60 2.72 6.37
C ALA A 13 -0.64 1.19 6.57
N GLY A 14 0.52 0.51 6.60
CA GLY A 14 0.58 -0.92 6.98
C GLY A 14 0.23 -1.94 5.90
N THR A 15 0.08 -1.55 4.64
CA THR A 15 -0.31 -2.49 3.56
C THR A 15 0.66 -3.66 3.35
N SER A 16 1.96 -3.51 3.68
CA SER A 16 2.92 -4.63 3.69
C SER A 16 2.58 -5.68 4.75
N TRP A 17 2.12 -5.25 5.93
CA TRP A 17 1.72 -6.16 7.00
C TRP A 17 0.46 -6.91 6.59
N LEU A 18 -0.55 -6.18 6.07
CA LEU A 18 -1.78 -6.80 5.58
C LEU A 18 -1.53 -7.77 4.43
N HIS A 19 -0.65 -7.42 3.49
CA HIS A 19 -0.28 -8.32 2.38
C HIS A 19 0.28 -9.63 2.91
N ARG A 20 1.13 -9.59 3.94
CA ARG A 20 1.69 -10.80 4.54
C ARG A 20 0.64 -11.63 5.26
N GLN A 21 -0.28 -10.99 6.00
CA GLN A 21 -1.40 -11.68 6.64
C GLN A 21 -2.26 -12.43 5.61
N LEU A 22 -2.61 -11.78 4.51
CA LEU A 22 -3.44 -12.37 3.47
C LEU A 22 -2.68 -13.36 2.59
N LEU A 23 -1.38 -13.19 2.38
CA LEU A 23 -0.54 -14.13 1.64
C LEU A 23 -0.46 -15.50 2.33
N ASP A 24 -0.47 -15.52 3.66
CA ASP A 24 -0.41 -16.73 4.47
C ASP A 24 -1.81 -17.29 4.83
N HIS A 25 -2.89 -16.62 4.39
CA HIS A 25 -4.27 -17.00 4.72
C HIS A 25 -4.78 -18.16 3.82
N PRO A 26 -5.39 -19.23 4.37
CA PRO A 26 -5.81 -20.40 3.59
C PRO A 26 -6.87 -20.10 2.53
N GLU A 27 -7.73 -19.12 2.78
CA GLU A 27 -8.80 -18.69 1.85
C GLU A 27 -8.38 -17.54 0.93
N CYS A 28 -7.08 -17.23 0.84
CA CYS A 28 -6.56 -16.21 -0.06
C CYS A 28 -5.49 -16.78 -0.98
N HIS A 29 -5.46 -16.25 -2.20
CA HIS A 29 -4.42 -16.48 -3.18
C HIS A 29 -3.87 -15.12 -3.61
N LEU A 30 -2.82 -14.66 -2.93
CA LEU A 30 -2.09 -13.46 -3.33
C LEU A 30 -0.75 -13.83 -3.97
N ARG A 31 -0.34 -13.01 -4.94
CA ARG A 31 0.98 -13.13 -5.54
C ARG A 31 2.07 -12.69 -4.54
N ALA A 32 3.24 -13.28 -4.64
CA ALA A 32 4.40 -12.98 -3.79
C ALA A 32 5.11 -11.67 -4.15
N ILE A 33 4.78 -11.09 -5.31
CA ILE A 33 5.10 -9.71 -5.64
C ILE A 33 3.92 -8.81 -5.20
N LYS A 34 4.27 -7.68 -4.57
CA LYS A 34 3.31 -6.68 -4.08
C LYS A 34 3.52 -5.39 -4.89
N GLU A 35 2.53 -4.52 -4.93
CA GLU A 35 2.56 -3.26 -5.67
C GLU A 35 2.81 -3.52 -7.16
N LEU A 36 1.82 -4.14 -7.83
CA LEU A 36 1.91 -4.49 -9.25
C LEU A 36 1.99 -3.25 -10.15
N HIS A 37 1.40 -2.13 -9.69
CA HIS A 37 1.41 -0.86 -10.40
C HIS A 37 0.84 -0.94 -11.82
N TYR A 38 -0.17 -1.78 -12.05
CA TYR A 38 -0.76 -1.98 -13.37
C TYR A 38 -1.52 -0.74 -13.84
N PHE A 39 -2.54 -0.34 -13.08
CA PHE A 39 -3.43 0.75 -13.50
C PHE A 39 -2.75 2.11 -13.46
N ASP A 40 -1.90 2.40 -12.48
CA ASP A 40 -1.19 3.69 -12.41
C ASP A 40 -0.02 3.78 -13.40
N ALA A 41 0.61 2.66 -13.78
CA ALA A 41 1.55 2.70 -14.90
C ALA A 41 0.83 2.99 -16.22
N LEU A 42 -0.32 2.36 -16.48
CA LEU A 42 -1.11 2.63 -17.69
C LEU A 42 -1.64 4.07 -17.72
N GLU A 43 -2.25 4.53 -16.63
CA GLU A 43 -2.85 5.87 -16.53
C GLU A 43 -1.81 6.99 -16.74
N ASN A 44 -0.57 6.77 -16.31
CA ASN A 44 0.49 7.77 -16.38
C ASN A 44 1.47 7.56 -17.55
N GLY A 45 1.25 6.58 -18.43
CA GLY A 45 2.17 6.27 -19.53
C GLY A 45 3.56 5.80 -19.06
N ARG A 46 3.62 5.01 -17.97
CA ARG A 46 4.86 4.57 -17.30
C ARG A 46 5.07 3.05 -17.37
N LEU A 47 4.39 2.37 -18.30
CA LEU A 47 4.47 0.92 -18.42
C LEU A 47 5.90 0.43 -18.67
N ASP A 48 6.64 1.05 -19.59
CA ASP A 48 8.04 0.69 -19.87
C ASP A 48 8.92 0.84 -18.63
N ARG A 49 8.74 1.93 -17.88
CA ARG A 49 9.45 2.14 -16.61
C ARG A 49 9.14 1.04 -15.60
N GLN A 50 7.91 0.54 -15.57
CA GLN A 50 7.51 -0.55 -14.69
C GLN A 50 8.13 -1.88 -15.14
N ILE A 51 8.20 -2.14 -16.45
CA ILE A 51 8.90 -3.29 -17.03
C ILE A 51 10.38 -3.25 -16.62
N ASP A 52 11.06 -2.13 -16.86
CA ASP A 52 12.48 -1.95 -16.51
C ASP A 52 12.74 -2.17 -15.01
N HIS A 53 11.85 -1.64 -14.17
CA HIS A 53 11.93 -1.82 -12.72
C HIS A 53 11.85 -3.30 -12.32
N HIS A 54 10.87 -4.04 -12.84
CA HIS A 54 10.75 -5.47 -12.54
C HIS A 54 11.90 -6.28 -13.12
N GLN A 55 12.39 -5.96 -14.33
CA GLN A 55 13.56 -6.62 -14.90
C GLN A 55 14.80 -6.40 -14.03
N ALA A 56 15.05 -5.17 -13.57
CA ALA A 56 16.17 -4.86 -12.69
C ALA A 56 16.08 -5.62 -11.36
N GLN A 57 14.90 -5.64 -10.73
CA GLN A 57 14.67 -6.41 -9.50
C GLN A 57 14.89 -7.92 -9.68
N GLN A 58 14.46 -8.46 -10.83
CA GLN A 58 14.63 -9.87 -11.16
C GLN A 58 16.11 -10.21 -11.35
N ARG A 59 16.87 -9.39 -12.09
CA ARG A 59 18.32 -9.56 -12.25
C ARG A 59 19.04 -9.49 -10.90
N ALA A 60 18.79 -8.44 -10.12
CA ALA A 60 19.43 -8.25 -8.81
C ALA A 60 19.18 -9.43 -7.86
N LEU A 61 17.96 -9.99 -7.84
CA LEU A 61 17.67 -11.17 -7.02
C LEU A 61 18.42 -12.40 -7.51
N LYS A 62 18.45 -12.67 -8.82
CA LYS A 62 19.20 -13.80 -9.40
C LYS A 62 20.69 -13.70 -9.10
N GLU A 63 21.29 -12.52 -9.28
CA GLU A 63 22.70 -12.29 -8.98
C GLU A 63 23.02 -12.51 -7.50
N ARG A 64 22.17 -11.99 -6.59
CA ARG A 64 22.36 -12.19 -5.15
C ARG A 64 22.28 -13.66 -4.77
N LEU A 65 21.38 -14.42 -5.38
CA LEU A 65 21.25 -15.87 -5.14
C LEU A 65 22.49 -16.62 -5.66
N ALA A 66 22.96 -16.28 -6.86
CA ALA A 66 24.18 -16.88 -7.43
C ALA A 66 25.41 -16.63 -6.55
N ARG A 67 25.57 -15.42 -5.99
CA ARG A 67 26.70 -15.09 -5.09
C ARG A 67 26.64 -15.80 -3.73
N ARG A 68 25.44 -16.12 -3.23
CA ARG A 68 25.27 -16.71 -1.88
C ARG A 68 25.70 -18.18 -1.83
N GLY A 69 25.75 -18.89 -2.96
CA GLY A 69 26.14 -20.30 -3.05
C GLY A 69 25.17 -21.31 -2.39
N SER A 70 24.10 -20.84 -1.74
CA SER A 70 23.05 -21.66 -1.13
C SER A 70 21.82 -21.76 -2.03
N ALA A 71 21.09 -22.88 -1.98
CA ALA A 71 19.83 -23.03 -2.69
C ALA A 71 18.82 -21.91 -2.33
N PRO A 72 18.07 -21.35 -3.31
CA PRO A 72 17.04 -20.35 -3.04
C PRO A 72 15.93 -20.92 -2.15
N SER A 73 15.38 -20.10 -1.26
CA SER A 73 14.20 -20.49 -0.48
C SER A 73 12.95 -20.58 -1.36
N VAL A 74 11.94 -21.32 -0.92
CA VAL A 74 10.64 -21.44 -1.62
C VAL A 74 10.02 -20.07 -1.90
N ALA A 75 10.08 -19.14 -0.93
CA ALA A 75 9.59 -17.77 -1.11
C ALA A 75 10.37 -16.98 -2.17
N GLN A 76 11.69 -17.21 -2.30
CA GLN A 76 12.51 -16.58 -3.33
C GLN A 76 12.18 -17.14 -4.72
N LEU A 77 11.98 -18.45 -4.83
CA LEU A 77 11.57 -19.11 -6.08
C LEU A 77 10.18 -18.62 -6.53
N ARG A 78 9.19 -18.59 -5.63
CA ARG A 78 7.85 -18.07 -5.91
C ARG A 78 7.91 -16.63 -6.40
N ARG A 79 8.69 -15.77 -5.74
CA ARG A 79 8.85 -14.36 -6.17
C ARG A 79 9.52 -14.22 -7.54
N LEU A 80 10.44 -15.11 -7.91
CA LEU A 80 11.05 -15.12 -9.24
C LEU A 80 10.05 -15.57 -10.31
N ALA A 81 9.28 -16.62 -10.05
CA ALA A 81 8.23 -17.12 -10.95
C ALA A 81 7.14 -16.05 -11.17
N ASP A 82 6.58 -15.51 -10.08
CA ASP A 82 5.54 -14.49 -10.14
C ASP A 82 5.97 -13.23 -10.90
N ARG A 83 7.25 -12.85 -10.79
CA ARG A 83 7.78 -11.69 -11.51
C ARG A 83 8.02 -11.96 -12.99
N ALA A 84 8.44 -13.18 -13.34
CA ALA A 84 8.60 -13.57 -14.74
C ALA A 84 7.25 -13.53 -15.47
N GLU A 85 6.21 -14.13 -14.88
CA GLU A 85 4.83 -14.08 -15.40
C GLU A 85 4.31 -12.64 -15.45
N TRP A 86 4.55 -11.84 -14.41
CA TRP A 86 4.12 -10.44 -14.39
C TRP A 86 4.75 -9.60 -15.51
N LEU A 87 6.02 -9.84 -15.82
CA LEU A 87 6.70 -9.19 -16.95
C LEU A 87 6.08 -9.56 -18.30
N GLU A 88 5.46 -10.73 -18.44
CA GLU A 88 4.73 -11.10 -19.65
C GLU A 88 3.43 -10.29 -19.75
N VAL A 89 2.68 -10.17 -18.64
CA VAL A 89 1.46 -9.34 -18.58
C VAL A 89 1.76 -7.89 -18.93
N LEU A 90 2.77 -7.30 -18.29
CA LEU A 90 3.13 -5.89 -18.54
C LEU A 90 3.48 -5.63 -20.02
N ARG A 91 4.13 -6.58 -20.70
CA ARG A 91 4.47 -6.42 -22.13
C ARG A 91 3.25 -6.46 -23.05
N ARG A 92 2.10 -6.96 -22.59
CA ARG A 92 0.85 -6.96 -23.35
C ARG A 92 0.12 -5.61 -23.31
N GLY A 93 0.51 -4.69 -22.42
CA GLY A 93 -0.13 -3.37 -22.34
C GLY A 93 -1.41 -3.37 -21.52
N ASP A 94 -2.43 -2.63 -21.99
CA ASP A 94 -3.77 -2.57 -21.40
C ASP A 94 -4.59 -3.82 -21.75
N ASP A 95 -4.07 -4.99 -21.36
CA ASP A 95 -4.73 -6.29 -21.40
C ASP A 95 -5.22 -6.69 -20.01
N GLN A 96 -6.44 -6.26 -19.68
CA GLN A 96 -7.08 -6.56 -18.39
C GLN A 96 -7.41 -8.04 -18.21
N THR A 97 -7.59 -8.79 -19.30
CA THR A 97 -7.82 -10.24 -19.24
C THR A 97 -6.54 -10.92 -18.74
N ALA A 98 -5.39 -10.60 -19.33
CA ALA A 98 -4.10 -11.13 -18.87
C ALA A 98 -3.79 -10.73 -17.42
N TYR A 99 -4.19 -9.52 -17.00
CA TYR A 99 -4.07 -9.07 -15.61
C TYR A 99 -4.88 -9.94 -14.65
N LEU A 100 -6.15 -10.21 -14.96
CA LEU A 100 -7.02 -11.05 -14.14
C LEU A 100 -6.55 -12.51 -14.12
N GLU A 101 -6.20 -13.07 -15.28
CA GLU A 101 -5.65 -14.42 -15.40
C GLU A 101 -4.37 -14.58 -14.55
N TYR A 102 -3.53 -13.55 -14.47
CA TYR A 102 -2.34 -13.55 -13.63
C TYR A 102 -2.67 -13.62 -12.13
N LEU A 103 -3.68 -12.86 -11.68
CA LEU A 103 -4.12 -12.88 -10.29
C LEU A 103 -4.76 -14.22 -9.90
N GLU A 104 -5.47 -14.85 -10.83
CA GLU A 104 -6.22 -16.10 -10.59
C GLU A 104 -5.36 -17.36 -10.78
N ARG A 105 -4.22 -17.26 -11.46
CA ARG A 105 -3.38 -18.42 -11.80
C ARG A 105 -2.87 -19.14 -10.56
N GLY A 106 -3.44 -20.33 -10.32
CA GLY A 106 -3.10 -21.19 -9.19
C GLY A 106 -3.99 -20.97 -7.96
N ALA A 107 -5.02 -20.12 -8.06
CA ALA A 107 -6.07 -20.01 -7.06
C ALA A 107 -7.00 -21.22 -7.12
N THR A 108 -7.45 -21.70 -5.96
CA THR A 108 -8.54 -22.68 -5.87
C THR A 108 -9.89 -21.98 -5.81
N ALA A 109 -10.95 -22.68 -6.24
CA ALA A 109 -12.30 -22.13 -6.23
C ALA A 109 -12.68 -21.56 -4.85
N GLY A 110 -13.17 -20.32 -4.83
CA GLY A 110 -13.60 -19.63 -3.61
C GLY A 110 -12.51 -18.83 -2.88
N GLN A 111 -11.23 -18.95 -3.27
CA GLN A 111 -10.19 -18.10 -2.68
C GLN A 111 -10.34 -16.63 -3.11
N VAL A 112 -9.99 -15.72 -2.22
CA VAL A 112 -9.85 -14.30 -2.54
C VAL A 112 -8.55 -14.08 -3.31
N VAL A 113 -8.62 -13.44 -4.48
CA VAL A 113 -7.46 -13.01 -5.26
C VAL A 113 -7.36 -11.50 -5.22
N GLY A 114 -6.17 -10.93 -5.42
CA GLY A 114 -6.08 -9.47 -5.39
C GLY A 114 -4.73 -8.84 -5.60
N ASP A 115 -4.78 -7.50 -5.71
CA ASP A 115 -3.63 -6.61 -5.86
C ASP A 115 -3.62 -5.57 -4.75
N MET A 116 -2.45 -5.34 -4.20
CA MET A 116 -2.22 -4.37 -3.14
C MET A 116 -1.23 -3.33 -3.62
N THR A 117 -1.76 -2.31 -4.31
CA THR A 117 -1.00 -1.17 -4.82
C THR A 117 -1.55 0.12 -4.19
N PRO A 118 -0.89 0.66 -3.15
CA PRO A 118 -1.36 1.86 -2.44
C PRO A 118 -1.42 3.14 -3.26
N ALA A 119 -0.91 3.12 -4.49
CA ALA A 119 -0.99 4.24 -5.43
C ALA A 119 -2.34 4.30 -6.16
N TYR A 120 -3.14 3.24 -6.14
CA TYR A 120 -4.41 3.21 -6.86
C TYR A 120 -5.42 4.23 -6.34
N ALA A 121 -5.38 4.61 -5.06
CA ALA A 121 -6.21 5.70 -4.52
C ALA A 121 -5.92 7.10 -5.15
N LEU A 122 -4.84 7.23 -5.92
CA LEU A 122 -4.50 8.44 -6.67
C LEU A 122 -5.08 8.46 -8.09
N LEU A 123 -5.63 7.33 -8.56
CA LEU A 123 -6.23 7.22 -9.88
C LEU A 123 -7.50 8.08 -9.98
N PRO A 124 -7.85 8.58 -11.18
CA PRO A 124 -9.11 9.27 -11.40
C PRO A 124 -10.32 8.37 -11.04
N SER A 125 -11.43 8.97 -10.57
CA SER A 125 -12.64 8.23 -10.18
C SER A 125 -13.13 7.29 -11.29
N LYS A 126 -13.08 7.74 -12.55
CA LYS A 126 -13.44 6.93 -13.72
C LYS A 126 -12.62 5.63 -13.84
N ARG A 127 -11.34 5.65 -13.46
CA ARG A 127 -10.50 4.45 -13.44
C ARG A 127 -10.87 3.54 -12.28
N LEU A 128 -11.07 4.09 -11.08
CA LEU A 128 -11.53 3.33 -9.90
C LEU A 128 -12.88 2.65 -10.14
N GLU A 129 -13.82 3.34 -10.77
CA GLU A 129 -15.10 2.80 -11.19
C GLU A 129 -14.97 1.65 -12.18
N ARG A 130 -14.04 1.74 -13.14
CA ARG A 130 -13.74 0.65 -14.07
C ARG A 130 -13.18 -0.55 -13.32
N MET A 131 -12.23 -0.33 -12.41
CA MET A 131 -11.67 -1.38 -11.57
C MET A 131 -12.76 -2.08 -10.74
N ALA A 132 -13.72 -1.33 -10.19
CA ALA A 132 -14.83 -1.85 -9.40
C ALA A 132 -15.83 -2.73 -10.20
N ARG A 133 -15.70 -2.79 -11.53
CA ARG A 133 -16.55 -3.58 -12.43
C ARG A 133 -15.78 -4.66 -13.19
N MET A 134 -14.54 -4.95 -12.80
CA MET A 134 -13.70 -5.95 -13.47
C MET A 134 -14.16 -7.38 -13.26
N SER A 135 -14.94 -7.63 -12.21
CA SER A 135 -15.50 -8.93 -11.86
C SER A 135 -16.85 -8.72 -11.16
N ASP A 136 -17.61 -9.79 -10.94
CA ASP A 136 -18.91 -9.75 -10.29
C ASP A 136 -18.82 -9.28 -8.82
N ASP A 137 -17.68 -9.52 -8.16
CA ASP A 137 -17.47 -9.14 -6.77
C ASP A 137 -16.08 -8.52 -6.55
N VAL A 138 -15.98 -7.23 -6.88
CA VAL A 138 -14.81 -6.41 -6.58
C VAL A 138 -14.97 -5.70 -5.25
N ARG A 139 -13.98 -5.83 -4.37
CA ARG A 139 -13.98 -5.20 -3.03
C ARG A 139 -12.70 -4.40 -2.85
N MET A 140 -12.82 -3.11 -2.50
CA MET A 140 -11.67 -2.24 -2.29
C MET A 140 -11.50 -1.88 -0.82
N LEU A 141 -10.25 -1.83 -0.37
CA LEU A 141 -9.85 -1.38 0.95
C LEU A 141 -8.97 -0.15 0.86
N TYR A 142 -9.30 0.86 1.66
CA TYR A 142 -8.46 2.01 1.91
C TYR A 142 -8.15 2.12 3.40
N VAL A 143 -6.87 2.03 3.74
CA VAL A 143 -6.38 2.10 5.13
C VAL A 143 -5.88 3.51 5.42
N LEU A 144 -6.56 4.18 6.35
CA LEU A 144 -6.12 5.43 6.96
C LEU A 144 -5.14 5.13 8.10
N ARG A 145 -4.24 6.07 8.36
CA ARG A 145 -3.34 6.08 9.51
C ARG A 145 -3.31 7.50 10.04
N ASP A 146 -2.94 7.69 11.30
CA ASP A 146 -2.66 9.02 11.84
C ASP A 146 -1.87 9.86 10.79
N PRO A 147 -2.44 10.98 10.29
CA PRO A 147 -1.84 11.75 9.22
C PRO A 147 -0.39 12.17 9.48
N ILE A 148 -0.07 12.53 10.73
CA ILE A 148 1.28 12.96 11.12
C ILE A 148 2.23 11.76 11.10
N GLU A 149 1.85 10.65 11.72
CA GLU A 149 2.67 9.43 11.75
C GLU A 149 2.90 8.85 10.34
N ARG A 150 1.89 8.94 9.47
CA ARG A 150 1.96 8.55 8.07
C ARG A 150 2.92 9.45 7.29
N LEU A 151 2.78 10.77 7.41
CA LEU A 151 3.68 11.76 6.80
C LEU A 151 5.11 11.52 7.24
N TRP A 152 5.35 11.40 8.55
CA TRP A 152 6.68 11.23 9.10
C TRP A 152 7.31 9.90 8.68
N SER A 153 6.53 8.81 8.65
CA SER A 153 6.98 7.54 8.09
C SER A 153 7.41 7.66 6.63
N HIS A 154 6.74 8.49 5.84
CA HIS A 154 7.11 8.75 4.45
C HIS A 154 8.39 9.59 4.35
N VAL A 155 8.51 10.65 5.16
CA VAL A 155 9.71 11.49 5.25
C VAL A 155 10.94 10.65 5.58
N ARG A 156 10.88 9.77 6.61
CA ARG A 156 11.98 8.87 6.97
C ARG A 156 12.33 7.89 5.84
N MET A 157 11.33 7.39 5.13
CA MET A 157 11.57 6.49 3.98
C MET A 157 12.32 7.21 2.84
N ILE A 158 11.96 8.46 2.54
CA ILE A 158 12.66 9.24 1.52
C ILE A 158 14.07 9.64 2.01
N ALA A 159 14.23 9.96 3.30
CA ALA A 159 15.53 10.24 3.90
C ALA A 159 16.49 9.06 3.75
N ALA A 160 16.05 7.84 4.07
CA ALA A 160 16.85 6.62 3.90
C ALA A 160 17.16 6.34 2.42
N ARG A 161 16.21 6.53 1.50
CA ARG A 161 16.42 6.27 0.06
C ARG A 161 17.38 7.25 -0.61
N ARG A 162 17.55 8.46 -0.05
CA ARG A 162 18.47 9.49 -0.54
C ARG A 162 19.86 9.40 0.11
N ASP A 163 20.13 8.29 0.76
CA ASP A 163 21.38 7.99 1.43
C ASP A 163 21.93 6.67 0.94
N ASP A 164 23.19 6.64 0.53
CA ASP A 164 23.80 5.42 -0.01
C ASP A 164 23.95 4.34 1.07
N ALA A 165 24.10 4.72 2.34
CA ALA A 165 24.12 3.82 3.49
C ALA A 165 22.72 3.52 4.07
N GLY A 166 21.67 4.18 3.57
CA GLY A 166 20.31 4.00 4.05
C GLY A 166 20.01 4.68 5.40
N GLU A 167 20.89 5.56 5.88
CA GLU A 167 20.78 6.18 7.20
C GLU A 167 19.75 7.32 7.24
N VAL A 168 19.03 7.41 8.36
CA VAL A 168 18.04 8.46 8.62
C VAL A 168 18.60 9.42 9.67
N SER A 169 18.82 10.68 9.29
CA SER A 169 19.27 11.73 10.20
C SER A 169 18.19 12.79 10.45
N ALA A 170 18.18 13.35 11.66
CA ALA A 170 17.28 14.43 12.06
C ALA A 170 17.32 15.62 11.09
N ARG A 171 18.52 16.06 10.69
CA ARG A 171 18.71 17.17 9.75
C ARG A 171 18.10 16.89 8.39
N ARG A 172 18.29 15.68 7.84
CA ARG A 172 17.74 15.31 6.52
C ARG A 172 16.21 15.25 6.58
N CYS A 173 15.65 14.62 7.61
CA CYS A 173 14.19 14.56 7.78
C CYS A 173 13.58 15.96 7.96
N ALA A 174 14.21 16.83 8.76
CA ALA A 174 13.76 18.22 8.93
C ALA A 174 13.76 18.99 7.59
N ASN A 175 14.80 18.82 6.76
CA ASN A 175 14.87 19.45 5.45
C ASN A 175 13.78 18.94 4.51
N ILE A 176 13.56 17.63 4.44
CA ILE A 176 12.48 17.04 3.62
C ILE A 176 11.12 17.54 4.10
N LEU A 177 10.87 17.58 5.42
CA LEU A 177 9.61 18.07 5.97
C LEU A 177 9.35 19.55 5.59
N LYS A 178 10.37 20.41 5.69
CA LYS A 178 10.28 21.81 5.22
C LYS A 178 9.99 21.92 3.73
N ARG A 179 10.52 21.00 2.91
CA ARG A 179 10.22 20.93 1.47
C ARG A 179 8.78 20.48 1.22
N VAL A 180 8.26 19.53 2.00
CA VAL A 180 6.84 19.12 1.94
C VAL A 180 5.93 20.32 2.18
N PHE A 181 6.16 21.10 3.24
CA PHE A 181 5.33 22.27 3.54
C PHE A 181 5.39 23.36 2.47
N ARG A 182 6.49 23.44 1.72
CA ARG A 182 6.65 24.36 0.58
C ARG A 182 6.12 23.79 -0.74
N GLY A 183 5.58 22.57 -0.75
CA GLY A 183 5.10 21.91 -1.98
C GLY A 183 6.22 21.43 -2.90
N GLU A 184 7.44 21.24 -2.40
CA GLU A 184 8.61 20.80 -3.19
C GLU A 184 8.84 19.28 -3.15
N GLU A 185 7.89 18.53 -2.59
CA GLU A 185 7.89 17.06 -2.43
C GLU A 185 6.52 16.47 -2.80
N ASP A 186 6.12 16.64 -4.07
CA ASP A 186 4.79 16.31 -4.60
C ASP A 186 4.33 14.90 -4.24
N GLN A 187 5.21 13.91 -4.32
CA GLN A 187 4.87 12.51 -4.04
C GLN A 187 4.53 12.27 -2.56
N ILE A 188 5.14 13.02 -1.63
CA ILE A 188 4.80 12.92 -0.22
C ILE A 188 3.45 13.60 0.02
N ALA A 189 3.28 14.83 -0.48
CA ALA A 189 2.08 15.63 -0.31
C ALA A 189 0.85 14.97 -0.92
N MET A 190 0.92 14.55 -2.19
CA MET A 190 -0.15 13.84 -2.90
C MET A 190 -0.59 12.57 -2.18
N ARG A 191 0.34 11.84 -1.55
CA ARG A 191 0.03 10.62 -0.77
C ARG A 191 -0.48 10.92 0.63
N SER A 192 -0.36 12.16 1.13
CA SER A 192 -0.99 12.63 2.38
C SER A 192 -2.42 13.10 2.16
N ASP A 193 -2.84 13.34 0.93
CA ASP A 193 -4.12 13.96 0.61
C ASP A 193 -5.28 12.96 0.68
N TYR A 194 -5.67 12.65 1.92
CA TYR A 194 -6.82 11.82 2.25
C TYR A 194 -8.13 12.43 1.76
N ALA A 195 -8.28 13.76 1.84
CA ALA A 195 -9.49 14.44 1.38
C ALA A 195 -9.78 14.13 -0.10
N SER A 196 -8.79 14.31 -0.97
CA SER A 196 -8.96 14.00 -2.39
C SER A 196 -9.09 12.49 -2.64
N ALA A 197 -8.31 11.65 -1.95
CA ALA A 197 -8.39 10.20 -2.11
C ALA A 197 -9.78 9.66 -1.75
N LEU A 198 -10.33 10.05 -0.61
CA LEU A 198 -11.67 9.66 -0.16
C LEU A 198 -12.76 10.18 -1.11
N THR A 199 -12.61 11.39 -1.63
CA THR A 199 -13.53 11.94 -2.64
C THR A 199 -13.54 11.09 -3.91
N ARG A 200 -12.37 10.65 -4.41
CA ARG A 200 -12.30 9.78 -5.59
C ARG A 200 -12.88 8.38 -5.31
N LEU A 201 -12.62 7.85 -4.12
CA LEU A 201 -13.06 6.52 -3.69
C LEU A 201 -14.56 6.44 -3.39
N ALA A 202 -15.25 7.57 -3.17
CA ALA A 202 -16.70 7.59 -2.96
C ALA A 202 -17.50 6.99 -4.13
N ALA A 203 -16.92 6.91 -5.33
CA ALA A 203 -17.53 6.27 -6.50
C ALA A 203 -17.42 4.72 -6.49
N VAL A 204 -16.69 4.13 -5.53
CA VAL A 204 -16.49 2.68 -5.44
C VAL A 204 -17.63 2.05 -4.61
N PRO A 205 -18.46 1.15 -5.19
CA PRO A 205 -19.64 0.62 -4.51
C PRO A 205 -19.35 -0.24 -3.28
N LYS A 206 -18.28 -1.05 -3.34
CA LYS A 206 -17.86 -1.95 -2.26
C LYS A 206 -16.50 -1.49 -1.73
N LEU A 207 -16.54 -0.47 -0.89
CA LEU A 207 -15.37 0.14 -0.26
C LEU A 207 -15.42 -0.10 1.26
N LEU A 208 -14.33 -0.60 1.81
CA LEU A 208 -14.03 -0.54 3.24
C LEU A 208 -12.97 0.52 3.49
N VAL A 209 -13.26 1.45 4.40
CA VAL A 209 -12.26 2.38 4.96
C VAL A 209 -11.90 1.88 6.35
N GLU A 210 -10.62 1.61 6.59
CA GLU A 210 -10.14 1.03 7.85
C GLU A 210 -9.01 1.86 8.45
N VAL A 211 -8.77 1.72 9.75
CA VAL A 211 -7.74 2.42 10.52
C VAL A 211 -6.55 1.50 10.76
N PHE A 212 -5.35 1.97 10.47
CA PHE A 212 -4.11 1.22 10.61
C PHE A 212 -3.90 0.70 12.03
N GLU A 213 -4.11 1.54 13.05
CA GLU A 213 -3.95 1.18 14.45
C GLU A 213 -4.90 0.03 14.85
N ASP A 214 -6.17 0.11 14.47
CA ASP A 214 -7.15 -0.97 14.69
C ASP A 214 -6.83 -2.21 13.87
N MET A 215 -6.31 -2.04 12.65
CA MET A 215 -5.96 -3.15 11.77
C MET A 215 -4.83 -3.99 12.38
N VAL A 216 -3.82 -3.37 12.99
CA VAL A 216 -2.63 -4.10 13.49
C VAL A 216 -2.73 -4.51 14.95
N ALA A 217 -3.51 -3.78 15.77
CA ALA A 217 -3.54 -3.96 17.22
C ALA A 217 -4.96 -3.98 17.82
N GLY A 218 -5.99 -4.04 16.97
CA GLY A 218 -7.39 -4.04 17.37
C GLY A 218 -8.26 -4.95 16.49
N PRO A 219 -9.56 -4.66 16.40
CA PRO A 219 -10.52 -5.49 15.65
C PRO A 219 -10.49 -5.31 14.12
N GLY A 220 -9.66 -4.39 13.60
CA GLY A 220 -9.71 -3.98 12.19
C GLY A 220 -9.37 -5.11 11.21
N PHE A 221 -8.42 -6.00 11.54
CA PHE A 221 -8.14 -7.15 10.68
C PHE A 221 -9.33 -8.11 10.58
N GLY A 222 -10.05 -8.32 11.70
CA GLY A 222 -11.28 -9.11 11.71
C GLY A 222 -12.37 -8.51 10.81
N ARG A 223 -12.53 -7.18 10.82
CA ARG A 223 -13.44 -6.47 9.91
C ARG A 223 -13.04 -6.63 8.44
N ILE A 224 -11.73 -6.64 8.14
CA ILE A 224 -11.24 -6.92 6.79
C ILE A 224 -11.58 -8.37 6.40
N CYS A 225 -11.39 -9.35 7.28
CA CYS A 225 -11.79 -10.75 7.01
C CYS A 225 -13.29 -10.85 6.69
N ASP A 226 -14.14 -10.24 7.52
CA ASP A 226 -15.59 -10.21 7.28
C ASP A 226 -15.92 -9.54 5.94
N PHE A 227 -15.28 -8.40 5.65
CA PHE A 227 -15.46 -7.67 4.41
C PHE A 227 -14.98 -8.45 3.18
N LEU A 228 -14.03 -9.37 3.33
CA LEU A 228 -13.59 -10.27 2.26
C LEU A 228 -14.40 -11.58 2.22
N GLY A 229 -15.21 -11.85 3.23
CA GLY A 229 -15.97 -13.10 3.34
C GLY A 229 -15.09 -14.32 3.61
N ILE A 230 -13.99 -14.12 4.34
CA ILE A 230 -13.06 -15.18 4.76
C ILE A 230 -13.10 -15.37 6.28
N ALA A 231 -12.64 -16.52 6.75
CA ALA A 231 -12.53 -16.81 8.17
C ALA A 231 -11.63 -15.79 8.88
N ARG A 232 -11.98 -15.49 10.14
CA ARG A 232 -11.11 -14.71 11.01
C ARG A 232 -10.01 -15.63 11.53
N VAL A 233 -8.76 -15.20 11.35
CA VAL A 233 -7.59 -15.86 11.93
C VAL A 233 -6.90 -14.90 12.90
N GLU A 234 -6.29 -15.45 13.95
CA GLU A 234 -5.42 -14.64 14.80
C GLU A 234 -4.23 -14.12 14.00
N SER A 235 -3.89 -12.84 14.20
CA SER A 235 -2.69 -12.30 13.58
C SER A 235 -1.46 -12.88 14.27
N ALA A 236 -0.73 -13.73 13.55
CA ALA A 236 0.51 -14.32 14.04
C ALA A 236 1.75 -13.41 13.86
N LEU A 237 1.62 -12.24 13.23
CA LEU A 237 2.77 -11.44 12.80
C LEU A 237 2.81 -10.06 13.46
N ALA A 238 3.89 -9.81 14.19
CA ALA A 238 4.26 -8.46 14.60
C ALA A 238 4.53 -7.56 13.37
N PRO A 239 4.30 -6.24 13.45
CA PRO A 239 4.58 -5.31 12.36
C PRO A 239 6.03 -5.42 11.83
N VAL A 240 6.19 -5.81 10.56
CA VAL A 240 7.48 -6.22 9.96
C VAL A 240 8.35 -5.03 9.51
N HIS A 241 7.84 -3.79 9.58
CA HIS A 241 8.54 -2.58 9.13
C HIS A 241 8.34 -1.40 10.07
N VAL A 242 8.70 -1.56 11.35
CA VAL A 242 8.88 -0.44 12.26
C VAL A 242 10.15 0.30 11.82
N GLY A 243 9.99 1.36 11.02
CA GLY A 243 11.13 2.16 10.56
C GLY A 243 11.93 2.76 11.73
N GLN A 244 13.16 3.21 11.47
CA GLN A 244 14.07 3.77 12.49
C GLN A 244 13.36 4.80 13.41
N THR A 245 13.66 4.73 14.70
CA THR A 245 13.05 5.46 15.82
C THR A 245 13.56 6.90 15.91
N LEU A 246 13.42 7.64 14.81
CA LEU A 246 13.62 9.09 14.83
C LEU A 246 12.26 9.75 15.02
N ASP A 247 12.08 10.41 16.16
CA ASP A 247 10.86 11.14 16.47
C ASP A 247 10.90 12.59 15.95
N MET A 248 9.73 13.17 15.75
CA MET A 248 9.59 14.59 15.43
C MET A 248 9.86 15.43 16.68
N THR A 249 10.41 16.62 16.50
CA THR A 249 10.38 17.64 17.56
C THR A 249 8.95 18.16 17.77
N SER A 250 8.69 18.79 18.91
CA SER A 250 7.38 19.41 19.19
C SER A 250 6.97 20.40 18.09
N ASP A 251 7.86 21.31 17.71
CA ASP A 251 7.60 22.31 16.67
C ASP A 251 7.28 21.68 15.31
N GLN A 252 8.00 20.61 14.94
CA GLN A 252 7.73 19.89 13.71
C GLN A 252 6.35 19.23 13.74
N ARG A 253 5.97 18.64 14.88
CA ARG A 253 4.67 17.99 15.07
C ARG A 253 3.55 19.01 15.00
N GLN A 254 3.68 20.17 15.64
CA GLN A 254 2.69 21.25 15.58
C GLN A 254 2.54 21.80 14.16
N ALA A 255 3.65 22.06 13.46
CA ALA A 255 3.61 22.50 12.06
C ALA A 255 2.96 21.44 11.14
N ALA A 256 3.26 20.17 11.35
CA ALA A 256 2.63 19.08 10.59
C ALA A 256 1.14 18.94 10.90
N ALA A 257 0.72 19.11 12.16
CA ALA A 257 -0.67 19.11 12.56
C ALA A 257 -1.46 20.21 11.85
N ALA A 258 -0.92 21.43 11.83
CA ALA A 258 -1.53 22.56 11.11
C ALA A 258 -1.63 22.28 9.60
N PHE A 259 -0.55 21.78 8.98
CA PHE A 259 -0.53 21.43 7.56
C PHE A 259 -1.53 20.31 7.20
N LEU A 260 -1.75 19.36 8.10
CA LEU A 260 -2.59 18.18 7.87
C LEU A 260 -4.02 18.34 8.41
N ALA A 261 -4.40 19.48 8.96
CA ALA A 261 -5.75 19.70 9.50
C ALA A 261 -6.87 19.30 8.52
N PRO A 262 -6.84 19.67 7.23
CA PRO A 262 -7.87 19.22 6.27
C PRO A 262 -7.95 17.70 6.10
N GLN A 263 -6.83 16.99 6.32
CA GLN A 263 -6.75 15.54 6.18
C GLN A 263 -7.34 14.83 7.39
N TYR A 264 -7.20 15.42 8.58
CA TYR A 264 -7.91 14.97 9.76
C TYR A 264 -9.43 15.18 9.61
N ASP A 265 -9.87 16.34 9.12
CA ASP A 265 -11.31 16.61 8.94
C ASP A 265 -11.93 15.62 7.95
N ALA A 266 -11.21 15.28 6.87
CA ALA A 266 -11.64 14.26 5.92
C ALA A 266 -11.71 12.86 6.54
N ALA A 267 -10.72 12.48 7.35
CA ALA A 267 -10.71 11.20 8.04
C ALA A 267 -11.85 11.11 9.07
N GLU A 268 -12.10 12.17 9.83
CA GLU A 268 -13.20 12.23 10.81
C GLU A 268 -14.56 12.05 10.13
N ARG A 269 -14.81 12.75 9.01
CA ARG A 269 -16.04 12.57 8.22
C ARG A 269 -16.19 11.14 7.69
N ALA A 270 -15.10 10.54 7.19
CA ALA A 270 -15.14 9.20 6.62
C ALA A 270 -15.35 8.10 7.68
N LEU A 271 -14.87 8.31 8.90
CA LEU A 271 -14.94 7.34 9.99
C LEU A 271 -16.13 7.57 10.94
N GLY A 272 -16.81 8.73 10.85
CA GLY A 272 -17.85 9.12 11.80
C GLY A 272 -17.31 9.58 13.16
N GLY A 273 -16.02 9.91 13.22
CA GLY A 273 -15.28 10.26 14.44
C GLY A 273 -13.80 9.90 14.29
N LEU A 274 -12.92 10.61 15.00
CA LEU A 274 -11.51 10.25 14.98
C LEU A 274 -11.21 9.07 15.90
N PRO A 275 -10.32 8.13 15.48
CA PRO A 275 -9.85 7.06 16.34
C PRO A 275 -9.20 7.62 17.60
N GLU A 276 -9.46 6.99 18.74
CA GLU A 276 -8.90 7.40 20.04
C GLU A 276 -7.36 7.39 20.04
N ALA A 277 -6.76 6.48 19.27
CA ALA A 277 -5.30 6.40 19.11
C ALA A 277 -4.69 7.66 18.47
N TRP A 278 -5.47 8.46 17.75
CA TRP A 278 -5.01 9.68 17.08
C TRP A 278 -5.23 10.92 17.98
N SER A 279 -6.33 10.96 18.75
CA SER A 279 -6.64 12.09 19.64
C SER A 279 -5.65 12.21 20.81
N ARG A 280 -5.11 11.09 21.31
CA ARG A 280 -4.11 11.08 22.40
C ARG A 280 -2.72 11.61 22.00
N LYS A 281 -2.43 11.82 20.72
CA LYS A 281 -1.08 12.16 20.21
C LYS A 281 -0.81 13.65 19.96
N GLY A 282 -1.55 14.51 20.65
CA GLY A 282 -1.24 15.94 20.75
C GLY A 282 -1.72 16.76 19.56
N ARG A 283 -3.03 17.05 19.50
CA ARG A 283 -3.60 18.19 18.75
C ARG A 283 -3.33 19.55 19.41
N LEU A 284 -2.47 19.60 20.43
CA LEU A 284 -2.06 20.79 21.18
C LEU A 284 -0.54 20.89 21.16
#